data_AF-A0A1G8DQ81-F1
#
_entry.id   AF-A0A1G8DQ81-F1
#
_cell.length_a   1.000
_cell.length_b   1.000
_cell.length_c   1.000
_cell.angle_alpha   90.00
_cell.angle_beta   90.00
_cell.angle_gamma   90.00
#
_symmetry.space_group_name_H-M   'P 1'
#
loop_
_entity.id
_entity.type
_entity.pdbx_description
1 polymer ?
#
loop_
_entity_poly.entity_id
_entity_poly.type
_entity_poly.pdbx_seq_one_letter_code
_entity_poly.pdbx_strand_id
1 'polypeptide(L)' 'MYQSDITQFLNQLKQQKPNLEAEQRRGRSLLWDKQPIDLEERAEQQASRVQQTAYQYYQNF' A
#
# COMPACT_ATOMS: atom_id res chain seq x y z
N MET A 1 -21.95 -17.88 -26.78
CA MET A 1 -21.17 -16.66 -26.47
C MET A 1 -19.75 -17.08 -26.15
N TYR A 2 -18.74 -16.44 -26.74
CA TYR A 2 -17.34 -16.75 -26.43
C TYR A 2 -16.95 -16.12 -25.08
N GLN A 3 -16.20 -16.85 -24.27
CA GLN A 3 -15.62 -16.39 -23.01
C GLN A 3 -14.10 -16.55 -23.12
N SER A 4 -13.34 -15.52 -22.76
CA SER A 4 -11.88 -15.58 -22.84
C SER A 4 -11.31 -16.63 -21.88
N ASP A 5 -10.17 -17.21 -22.26
CA ASP A 5 -9.48 -18.25 -21.48
C ASP A 5 -9.14 -17.77 -20.06
N ILE A 6 -8.76 -16.49 -19.93
CA ILE A 6 -8.50 -15.85 -18.63
C ILE A 6 -9.75 -15.87 -17.75
N THR A 7 -10.91 -15.58 -18.33
CA THR A 7 -12.16 -15.54 -17.54
C THR A 7 -12.57 -16.95 -17.12
N GLN A 8 -12.37 -17.96 -17.99
CA GLN A 8 -12.61 -19.36 -17.64
C GLN A 8 -11.67 -19.81 -16.51
N PHE A 9 -10.39 -19.46 -16.60
CA PHE A 9 -9.40 -19.73 -15.56
C PHE A 9 -9.78 -19.09 -14.21
N LEU A 10 -10.14 -17.80 -14.20
CA LEU A 10 -10.54 -17.11 -12.99
C LEU A 10 -11.79 -17.74 -12.35
N ASN A 11 -12.76 -18.16 -13.16
CA ASN A 11 -13.95 -18.85 -12.67
C ASN A 11 -13.59 -20.20 -12.01
N GLN A 12 -12.75 -21.01 -12.66
CA GLN A 12 -12.29 -22.29 -12.12
C GLN A 12 -11.49 -22.10 -10.82
N LEU A 13 -10.61 -21.10 -10.78
CA LEU A 13 -9.82 -20.78 -9.58
C LEU A 13 -10.72 -20.43 -8.40
N LYS A 14 -11.75 -19.59 -8.60
CA LYS A 14 -12.69 -19.21 -7.55
C LYS A 14 -13.56 -20.38 -7.08
N GLN A 15 -13.94 -21.28 -7.99
CA GLN A 15 -14.66 -22.51 -7.62
C GLN A 15 -13.80 -23.45 -6.77
N GLN A 16 -12.53 -23.63 -7.13
CA GLN A 16 -11.59 -24.45 -6.36
C GLN A 16 -11.22 -23.83 -5.01
N LYS A 17 -11.27 -22.49 -4.90
CA LYS A 17 -10.88 -21.73 -3.70
C LYS A 17 -11.99 -20.74 -3.29
N PRO A 18 -13.09 -21.21 -2.69
CA PRO A 18 -14.21 -20.33 -2.31
C PRO A 18 -13.83 -19.24 -1.29
N ASN A 19 -12.78 -19.47 -0.48
CA ASN A 19 -12.30 -18.50 0.51
C ASN A 19 -11.35 -17.44 -0.06
N LEU A 20 -10.94 -17.55 -1.33
CA LEU A 20 -9.89 -16.72 -1.95
C LEU A 20 -10.22 -15.22 -1.86
N GLU A 21 -11.46 -14.81 -2.12
CA GLU A 21 -11.84 -13.40 -2.06
C GLU A 21 -11.82 -12.84 -0.63
N ALA A 22 -12.18 -13.66 0.36
CA ALA A 22 -12.10 -13.26 1.77
C ALA A 22 -10.63 -13.11 2.21
N GLU A 23 -9.75 -13.98 1.74
CA GLU A 23 -8.30 -13.89 1.97
C GLU A 23 -7.68 -12.68 1.28
N GLN A 24 -8.06 -12.40 0.03
CA GLN A 24 -7.61 -11.21 -0.70
C GLN A 24 -8.05 -9.92 0.00
N ARG A 25 -9.29 -9.84 0.48
CA ARG A 25 -9.78 -8.70 1.27
C ARG A 25 -9.00 -8.53 2.56
N ARG A 26 -8.77 -9.62 3.31
CA ARG A 26 -7.96 -9.61 4.53
C ARG A 26 -6.51 -9.19 4.25
N GLY A 27 -5.87 -9.78 3.23
CA GLY A 27 -4.52 -9.40 2.83
C GLY A 27 -4.40 -7.93 2.45
N ARG A 28 -5.42 -7.38 1.77
CA ARG A 28 -5.51 -5.96 1.46
C ARG A 28 -5.70 -5.08 2.69
N SER A 29 -6.29 -5.54 3.79
CA SER A 29 -6.44 -4.72 5.00
C SER A 29 -5.20 -4.71 5.89
N LEU A 30 -4.37 -5.76 5.86
CA LEU A 30 -3.23 -5.95 6.77
C LEU A 30 -2.25 -4.76 6.88
N LEU A 31 -1.94 -4.09 5.77
CA LEU A 31 -0.92 -3.02 5.74
C LEU A 31 -1.52 -1.60 5.80
N TRP A 32 -2.85 -1.50 5.84
CA TRP A 32 -3.57 -0.23 5.79
C TRP A 32 -4.10 0.21 7.14
N ASP A 33 -4.06 -0.65 8.17
CA ASP A 33 -4.27 -0.27 9.56
C ASP A 33 -3.07 0.58 10.03
N LYS A 34 -3.10 1.87 9.68
CA LYS A 34 -2.20 2.87 10.26
C LYS A 34 -2.66 3.12 11.69
N GLN A 35 -1.74 3.05 12.65
CA GLN A 35 -2.02 3.54 13.99
C GLN A 35 -2.42 5.02 13.92
N PRO A 36 -3.29 5.49 14.84
CA PRO A 36 -3.56 6.91 14.99
C PRO A 36 -2.24 7.66 15.09
N ILE A 37 -2.10 8.71 14.30
CA ILE A 37 -0.92 9.58 14.35
C ILE A 37 -1.13 10.53 15.52
N ASP A 38 -0.18 10.57 16.44
CA ASP A 38 -0.14 11.61 17.45
C ASP A 38 0.09 12.97 16.75
N LEU A 39 -0.86 13.89 16.93
CA LEU A 39 -0.83 15.19 16.27
C LEU A 39 0.26 16.10 16.85
N GLU A 40 0.56 15.94 18.13
CA GLU A 40 1.61 16.70 18.81
C GLU A 40 2.99 16.21 18.33
N GLU A 41 3.21 14.90 18.33
CA GLU A 41 4.44 14.31 17.78
C GLU A 41 4.65 14.68 16.31
N ARG A 42 3.59 14.65 15.50
CA ARG A 42 3.65 15.08 14.10
C ARG A 42 4.05 16.55 13.97
N ALA A 43 3.54 17.42 14.83
CA ALA A 43 3.88 18.84 14.81
C ALA A 43 5.35 19.06 15.20
N GLU A 44 5.84 18.37 16.23
CA GLU A 44 7.25 18.41 16.66
C GLU A 44 8.20 17.88 15.57
N GLN A 45 7.83 16.77 14.92
CA GLN A 45 8.59 16.22 13.79
C GLN A 45 8.65 17.19 12.61
N GLN A 46 7.57 17.94 12.35
CA GLN A 46 7.58 18.96 11.30
C GLN A 46 8.45 20.16 11.68
N ALA A 47 8.36 20.61 12.94
CA ALA A 47 9.15 21.72 13.45
C ALA A 47 10.66 21.42 13.51
N SER A 48 11.04 20.15 13.73
CA SER A 48 12.45 19.72 13.80
C SER A 48 13.09 19.44 12.43
N ARG A 49 12.36 19.55 11.31
CA ARG A 49 12.90 19.29 9.98
C ARG A 49 14.05 20.25 9.63
N VAL A 50 15.20 19.69 9.28
CA VAL A 50 16.32 20.41 8.68
C VAL A 50 16.13 20.45 7.16
N GLN A 51 16.28 21.63 6.55
CA GLN A 51 16.24 21.78 5.10
C GLN A 51 17.41 21.02 4.47
N GLN A 52 17.12 20.04 3.61
CA GLN A 52 18.13 19.32 2.84
C GLN A 52 18.28 19.95 1.46
N THR A 53 19.52 20.04 0.97
CA THR A 53 19.79 20.51 -0.40
C THR A 53 19.32 19.46 -1.41
N ALA A 54 18.84 19.90 -2.59
CA ALA A 54 18.37 19.00 -3.65
C ALA A 54 19.46 18.02 -4.13
N TYR A 55 20.73 18.40 -3.99
CA TYR A 55 21.88 17.56 -4.29
C TYR A 55 22.85 17.61 -3.11
N GLN A 56 22.95 16.51 -2.36
CA GLN A 56 23.81 16.38 -1.18
C GLN A 56 25.30 16.59 -1.50
N TYR A 57 25.70 16.41 -2.76
CA TYR A 57 27.08 16.55 -3.25
C TYR A 57 27.35 17.87 -3.99
N TYR A 58 26.35 18.72 -4.16
CA TYR A 58 26.55 20.04 -4.73
C TYR A 58 26.85 21.01 -3.57
N GLN A 59 28.13 21.18 -3.24
CA GLN A 59 28.55 22.30 -2.41
C GLN A 59 28.44 23.57 -3.24
N ASN A 60 27.51 24.45 -2.86
CA ASN A 60 27.54 25.85 -3.30
C ASN A 60 28.80 26.47 -2.68
N PHE A 61 29.85 26.64 -3.47
CA PHE A 61 30.94 27.57 -3.16
C PHE A 61 30.60 28.94 -3.73
#